data_AF-A0A645FPJ7-F1
#
_entry.id   AF-A0A645FPJ7-F1
#
_cell.length_a   1.000
_cell.length_b   1.000
_cell.length_c   1.000
_cell.angle_alpha   90.00
_cell.angle_beta   90.00
_cell.angle_gamma   90.00
#
_symmetry.space_group_name_H-M   'P 1'
#
loop_
_entity.id
_entity.type
_entity.pdbx_description
1 polymer ?
#
loop_
_entity_poly.entity_id
_entity_poly.type
_entity_poly.pdbx_seq_one_letter_code
_entity_poly.pdbx_strand_id
1 'polypeptide(L)'
;MNTPSEEFTKYLVGEIYDGVKTKSTLDKFKPIIKKGLTQFINERVNEKLSAALNTSAIAKEEIIESTQSEPEIITTAEEIETFTIVKIILKDTIQIDRLYYRDNKSYFNILLDDNIRKWIMRIFVYDNKIKMVLNDSNKTSYEISNPVDLMIHANEIVTVVETLIH
;
A
#
# COMPACT_ATOMS: atom_id res chain seq x y z
N MET A 1 4.23 11.52 -14.67
CA MET A 1 5.02 12.37 -15.58
C MET A 1 6.18 12.95 -14.82
N ASN A 2 7.43 12.73 -15.26
CA ASN A 2 8.62 13.56 -15.01
C ASN A 2 9.84 12.78 -15.52
N THR A 3 10.30 13.12 -16.73
CA THR A 3 11.55 12.60 -17.28
C THR A 3 12.66 13.56 -16.83
N PRO A 4 13.71 13.10 -16.13
CA PRO A 4 14.80 13.96 -15.71
C PRO A 4 15.48 14.62 -16.93
N SER A 5 15.85 15.89 -16.81
CA SER A 5 16.52 16.61 -17.90
C SER A 5 17.88 15.97 -18.20
N GLU A 6 18.32 16.09 -19.45
CA GLU A 6 19.59 15.49 -19.89
C GLU A 6 20.79 16.11 -19.15
N GLU A 7 20.71 17.39 -18.81
CA GLU A 7 21.69 18.12 -18.03
C GLU A 7 21.77 17.62 -16.59
N PHE A 8 20.62 17.39 -15.95
CA PHE A 8 20.55 16.78 -14.61
C PHE A 8 21.11 15.35 -14.60
N THR A 9 20.83 14.58 -15.64
CA THR A 9 21.37 13.22 -15.82
C THR A 9 22.90 13.25 -15.96
N LYS A 10 23.46 14.19 -16.74
CA LYS A 10 24.91 14.37 -16.91
C LYS A 10 25.63 14.82 -15.64
N TYR A 11 24.97 15.65 -14.83
CA TYR A 11 25.48 16.08 -13.54
C TYR A 11 25.57 14.89 -12.59
N LEU A 12 24.45 14.18 -12.38
CA LEU A 12 24.35 13.09 -11.40
C LEU A 12 25.23 11.89 -11.76
N VAL A 13 25.33 11.54 -13.05
CA VAL A 13 26.28 10.53 -13.54
C VAL A 13 27.73 10.97 -13.31
N GLY A 14 28.02 12.27 -13.34
CA GLY A 14 29.35 12.79 -13.06
C GLY A 14 29.83 12.64 -11.63
N GLU A 15 28.90 12.61 -10.67
CA GLU A 15 29.23 12.46 -9.25
C GLU A 15 29.47 10.99 -8.87
N ILE A 16 29.00 10.04 -9.69
CA ILE A 16 28.99 8.60 -9.35
C ILE A 16 29.79 7.74 -10.34
N TYR A 17 30.26 8.33 -11.45
CA TYR A 17 30.98 7.61 -12.50
C TYR A 17 32.17 8.43 -13.01
N ASP A 18 33.37 7.94 -12.70
CA ASP A 18 34.65 8.59 -13.04
C ASP A 18 35.06 8.45 -14.52
N GLY A 19 34.29 7.69 -15.31
CA GLY A 19 34.58 7.45 -16.72
C GLY A 19 34.01 8.53 -17.66
N VAL A 20 34.41 8.47 -18.93
CA VAL A 20 33.98 9.45 -19.95
C VAL A 20 32.46 9.39 -20.14
N LYS A 21 31.81 10.56 -20.03
CA LYS A 21 30.34 10.74 -20.16
C LYS A 21 29.88 10.59 -21.62
N THR A 22 29.97 9.38 -22.17
CA THR A 22 29.47 9.07 -23.51
C THR A 22 27.94 9.01 -23.51
N LYS A 23 27.33 9.25 -24.68
CA LYS A 23 25.86 9.16 -24.85
C LYS A 23 25.32 7.78 -24.44
N SER A 24 26.06 6.71 -24.76
CA SER A 24 25.72 5.34 -24.37
C SER A 24 25.73 5.12 -22.85
N THR A 25 26.67 5.73 -22.14
CA THR A 25 26.71 5.68 -20.66
C THR A 25 25.51 6.42 -20.08
N LEU A 26 25.21 7.63 -20.56
CA LEU A 26 24.06 8.42 -20.11
C LEU A 26 22.73 7.70 -20.34
N ASP A 27 22.56 7.06 -21.48
CA ASP A 27 21.35 6.31 -21.81
C ASP A 27 21.11 5.11 -20.89
N LYS A 28 22.19 4.50 -20.34
CA LYS A 28 22.09 3.42 -19.33
C LYS A 28 21.68 3.94 -17.95
N PHE A 29 22.18 5.10 -17.54
CA PHE A 29 21.88 5.66 -16.22
C PHE A 29 20.54 6.40 -16.16
N LYS A 30 20.07 6.94 -17.28
CA LYS A 30 18.79 7.66 -17.39
C LYS A 30 17.57 6.90 -16.81
N PRO A 31 17.33 5.61 -17.14
CA PRO A 31 16.22 4.87 -16.54
C PRO A 31 16.40 4.62 -15.04
N ILE A 32 17.64 4.43 -14.57
CA ILE A 32 17.96 4.18 -13.16
C ILE A 32 17.70 5.45 -12.33
N ILE A 33 18.19 6.60 -12.80
CA ILE A 33 17.99 7.91 -12.16
C ILE A 33 16.50 8.27 -12.14
N LYS A 34 15.77 7.99 -13.23
CA LYS A 34 14.31 8.19 -13.28
C LYS A 34 13.58 7.33 -12.25
N LYS A 35 13.95 6.06 -12.11
CA LYS A 35 13.35 5.15 -11.12
C LYS A 35 13.64 5.62 -9.70
N GLY A 36 14.90 5.93 -9.39
CA GLY A 36 15.32 6.44 -8.08
C GLY A 36 14.65 7.76 -7.71
N LEU A 37 14.51 8.70 -8.65
CA LEU A 37 13.81 9.97 -8.39
C LEU A 37 12.31 9.77 -8.14
N THR A 38 11.67 8.87 -8.89
CA THR A 38 10.26 8.52 -8.67
C THR A 38 10.07 7.89 -7.31
N GLN A 39 10.96 6.95 -6.94
CA GLN A 39 10.96 6.32 -5.63
C GLN A 39 11.18 7.33 -4.50
N PHE A 40 12.16 8.22 -4.62
CA PHE A 40 12.45 9.27 -3.64
C PHE A 40 11.27 10.25 -3.45
N ILE A 41 10.60 10.63 -4.54
CA ILE A 41 9.40 11.48 -4.46
C ILE A 41 8.29 10.74 -3.73
N ASN A 42 8.06 9.46 -4.06
CA ASN A 42 7.05 8.64 -3.41
C ASN A 42 7.36 8.47 -1.91
N GLU A 43 8.61 8.20 -1.55
CA GLU A 43 9.07 8.12 -0.16
C GLU A 43 8.86 9.45 0.58
N ARG A 44 9.22 10.60 -0.01
CA ARG A 44 9.02 11.91 0.61
C ARG A 44 7.56 12.32 0.78
N VAL A 45 6.70 11.92 -0.16
CA VAL A 45 5.26 12.14 -0.05
C VAL A 45 4.69 11.26 1.06
N ASN A 46 5.11 9.99 1.11
CA ASN A 46 4.74 9.06 2.16
C ASN A 46 5.24 9.53 3.53
N GLU A 47 6.47 10.01 3.67
CA GLU A 47 7.03 10.55 4.92
C GLU A 47 6.23 11.74 5.44
N LYS A 48 5.87 12.69 4.58
CA LYS A 48 5.06 13.85 4.98
C LYS A 48 3.64 13.46 5.39
N LEU A 49 3.07 12.47 4.71
CA LEU A 49 1.76 11.91 5.07
C LEU A 49 1.83 11.18 6.41
N SER A 50 2.83 10.32 6.61
CA SER A 50 3.10 9.63 7.88
C SER A 50 3.36 10.61 9.03
N ALA A 51 4.08 11.71 8.79
CA ALA A 51 4.29 12.74 9.80
C ALA A 51 2.99 13.47 10.19
N ALA A 52 2.10 13.73 9.23
CA ALA A 52 0.78 14.31 9.49
C ALA A 52 -0.16 13.34 10.23
N LEU A 53 -0.07 12.04 9.92
CA LEU A 53 -0.82 10.98 10.61
C LEU A 53 -0.32 10.76 12.05
N ASN A 54 1.00 10.76 12.27
CA ASN A 54 1.61 10.60 13.60
C ASN A 54 1.33 11.77 14.54
N THR A 55 1.03 12.96 14.03
CA THR A 55 0.63 14.11 14.86
C THR A 55 -0.84 13.98 15.34
N SER A 56 -1.62 13.07 14.73
CA SER A 56 -3.03 12.83 15.07
C SER A 56 -3.27 11.54 15.88
N ALA A 57 -2.21 10.77 16.18
CA ALA A 57 -2.31 9.41 16.74
C ALA A 57 -1.70 9.26 18.15
N ILE A 58 -1.74 10.30 18.99
CA ILE A 58 -1.57 10.11 20.44
C ILE A 58 -2.96 9.84 21.04
N ALA A 59 -3.52 8.66 20.76
CA ALA A 59 -4.55 8.04 21.59
C ALA A 59 -4.71 6.56 21.22
N LYS A 60 -4.52 5.71 22.23
CA LYS A 60 -4.79 4.27 22.33
C LYS A 60 -3.79 3.31 21.68
N GLU A 61 -2.80 2.95 22.51
CA GLU A 61 -2.45 1.55 22.72
C GLU A 61 -3.70 0.75 23.15
N GLU A 62 -3.93 -0.39 22.50
CA GLU A 62 -4.47 -1.57 23.18
C GLU A 62 -3.87 -2.82 22.54
N ILE A 63 -3.04 -3.47 23.34
CA ILE A 63 -2.38 -4.75 23.10
C ILE A 63 -3.45 -5.84 23.21
N ILE A 64 -3.55 -6.71 22.21
CA ILE A 64 -4.15 -8.03 22.40
C ILE A 64 -3.18 -9.06 21.82
N GLU A 65 -2.35 -9.62 22.70
CA GLU A 65 -1.72 -10.93 22.52
C GLU A 65 -2.83 -12.00 22.49
N SER A 66 -2.81 -12.87 21.48
CA SER A 66 -3.41 -14.19 21.59
C SER A 66 -2.39 -15.24 21.18
N THR A 67 -2.13 -16.17 22.09
CA THR A 67 -1.15 -17.25 22.03
C THR A 67 -1.72 -18.47 21.29
N GLN A 68 -1.04 -18.99 20.26
CA GLN A 68 -0.67 -20.42 20.08
C GLN A 68 -0.14 -20.71 18.67
N SER A 69 1.17 -20.98 18.60
CA SER A 69 1.88 -21.95 17.77
C SER A 69 1.19 -22.52 16.50
N GLU A 70 1.54 -21.96 15.33
CA GLU A 70 1.71 -22.62 14.01
C GLU A 70 2.16 -21.55 12.98
N PRO A 71 2.74 -21.95 11.81
CA PRO A 71 3.90 -21.29 11.20
C PRO A 71 3.68 -19.79 11.12
N GLU A 72 4.62 -19.05 11.72
CA GLU A 72 4.59 -17.60 11.92
C GLU A 72 4.19 -16.88 10.62
N ILE A 73 2.89 -16.64 10.47
CA ILE A 73 2.36 -15.77 9.43
C ILE A 73 2.64 -14.39 9.96
N ILE A 74 3.82 -13.87 9.60
CA ILE A 74 4.28 -12.56 10.04
C ILE A 74 3.48 -11.56 9.21
N THR A 75 2.49 -10.93 9.83
CA THR A 75 1.80 -9.80 9.22
C THR A 75 2.83 -8.73 8.88
N THR A 76 3.01 -8.50 7.59
CA THR A 76 4.00 -7.60 7.02
C THR A 76 3.61 -6.14 7.22
N ALA A 77 4.58 -5.23 7.16
CA ALA A 77 4.31 -3.79 7.22
C ALA A 77 3.32 -3.34 6.13
N GLU A 78 3.40 -3.92 4.93
CA GLU A 78 2.50 -3.62 3.81
C GLU A 78 1.04 -4.00 4.10
N GLU A 79 0.81 -5.10 4.82
CA GLU A 79 -0.53 -5.54 5.21
C GLU A 79 -1.13 -4.61 6.28
N ILE A 80 -0.32 -4.18 7.25
CA ILE A 80 -0.73 -3.21 8.26
C ILE A 80 -1.03 -1.85 7.62
N GLU A 81 -0.21 -1.40 6.68
CA GLU A 81 -0.46 -0.18 5.91
C GLU A 81 -1.76 -0.28 5.10
N THR A 82 -1.97 -1.41 4.42
CA THR A 82 -3.20 -1.66 3.68
C THR A 82 -4.43 -1.59 4.59
N PHE A 83 -4.38 -2.23 5.75
CA PHE A 83 -5.45 -2.17 6.73
C PHE A 83 -5.72 -0.73 7.22
N THR A 84 -4.65 0.03 7.46
CA THR A 84 -4.74 1.44 7.88
C THR A 84 -5.38 2.31 6.81
N ILE A 85 -5.02 2.11 5.55
CA ILE A 85 -5.62 2.84 4.43
C ILE A 85 -7.10 2.49 4.28
N VAL A 86 -7.48 1.22 4.44
CA VAL A 86 -8.90 0.82 4.43
C VAL A 86 -9.66 1.46 5.59
N LYS A 87 -9.08 1.57 6.79
CA LYS A 87 -9.68 2.35 7.89
C LYS A 87 -9.94 3.80 7.50
N ILE A 88 -8.97 4.44 6.83
CA ILE A 88 -9.11 5.83 6.38
C ILE A 88 -10.22 5.97 5.34
N ILE A 89 -10.30 5.05 4.38
CA ILE A 89 -11.34 5.03 3.35
C ILE A 89 -12.73 4.89 3.98
N LEU A 90 -12.85 4.03 4.99
CA LEU A 90 -14.14 3.65 5.58
C LEU A 90 -14.55 4.48 6.81
N LYS A 91 -13.73 5.44 7.24
CA LYS A 91 -13.94 6.21 8.48
C LYS A 91 -15.30 6.93 8.53
N ASP A 92 -15.81 7.35 7.37
CA ASP A 92 -17.06 8.11 7.23
C ASP A 92 -18.26 7.18 6.94
N THR A 93 -18.02 5.89 6.68
CA THR A 93 -19.05 4.89 6.33
C THR A 93 -19.40 4.00 7.51
N ILE A 94 -18.41 3.54 8.28
CA ILE A 94 -18.60 2.65 9.44
C ILE A 94 -17.74 3.10 10.63
N GLN A 95 -18.11 2.63 11.82
CA GLN A 95 -17.24 2.72 12.98
C GLN A 95 -15.99 1.86 12.76
N ILE A 96 -14.82 2.44 12.99
CA ILE A 96 -13.51 1.81 12.76
C ILE A 96 -13.36 0.51 13.58
N ASP A 97 -13.96 0.44 14.77
CA ASP A 97 -13.94 -0.73 15.66
C ASP A 97 -14.67 -1.95 15.08
N ARG A 98 -15.45 -1.77 14.01
CA ARG A 98 -16.13 -2.85 13.28
C ARG A 98 -15.26 -3.45 12.19
N LEU A 99 -14.10 -2.86 11.90
CA LEU A 99 -13.19 -3.34 10.87
C LEU A 99 -12.13 -4.26 11.50
N TYR A 100 -12.07 -5.49 11.01
CA TYR A 100 -11.13 -6.51 11.47
C TYR A 100 -10.29 -7.01 10.31
N TYR A 101 -9.10 -7.53 10.61
CA TYR A 101 -8.31 -8.28 9.64
C TYR A 101 -8.01 -9.69 10.16
N ARG A 102 -7.83 -10.62 9.24
CA ARG A 102 -7.33 -11.96 9.52
C ARG A 102 -6.28 -12.31 8.49
N ASP A 103 -5.09 -12.60 8.99
CA ASP A 103 -3.98 -13.06 8.17
C ASP A 103 -4.15 -14.56 7.88
N ASN A 104 -4.14 -14.92 6.60
CA ASN A 104 -4.18 -16.31 6.17
C ASN A 104 -2.97 -16.59 5.29
N LYS A 105 -2.56 -17.86 5.25
CA LYS A 105 -1.38 -18.32 4.48
C LYS A 105 -1.34 -17.88 3.00
N SER A 106 -2.46 -17.52 2.41
CA SER A 106 -2.55 -17.15 0.98
C SER A 106 -3.07 -15.75 0.74
N TYR A 107 -3.60 -15.06 1.75
CA TYR A 107 -4.16 -13.72 1.61
C TYR A 107 -4.44 -13.07 2.96
N PHE A 108 -4.31 -11.76 2.96
CA PHE A 108 -4.74 -10.88 4.04
C PHE A 108 -6.22 -10.54 3.85
N ASN A 109 -7.05 -10.88 4.84
CA ASN A 109 -8.50 -10.78 4.75
C ASN A 109 -9.02 -9.62 5.60
N ILE A 110 -9.76 -8.70 5.00
CA ILE A 110 -10.37 -7.57 5.71
C ILE A 110 -11.87 -7.82 5.82
N LEU A 111 -12.40 -7.72 7.04
CA LEU A 111 -13.72 -8.18 7.46
C LEU A 111 -14.49 -7.06 8.16
N LEU A 112 -15.81 -7.12 8.02
CA LEU A 112 -16.75 -6.35 8.84
C LEU A 112 -17.27 -7.24 9.99
N ASP A 113 -17.35 -6.67 11.20
CA ASP A 113 -17.91 -7.30 12.41
C ASP A 113 -17.25 -8.64 12.79
N ASP A 114 -15.95 -8.81 12.50
CA ASP A 114 -15.19 -10.06 12.67
C ASP A 114 -15.91 -11.32 12.09
N ASN A 115 -16.70 -11.12 11.03
CA ASN A 115 -17.49 -12.20 10.44
C ASN A 115 -16.93 -12.61 9.09
N ILE A 116 -16.51 -13.87 8.96
CA ILE A 116 -15.94 -14.43 7.72
C ILE A 116 -16.88 -14.36 6.51
N ARG A 117 -18.21 -14.28 6.73
CA ARG A 117 -19.21 -14.11 5.66
C ARG A 117 -19.34 -12.65 5.22
N LYS A 118 -18.94 -11.71 6.08
CA LYS A 118 -18.91 -10.27 5.80
C LYS A 118 -17.47 -9.80 5.51
N TRP A 119 -16.77 -10.55 4.66
CA TRP A 119 -15.48 -10.11 4.17
C TRP A 119 -15.68 -8.96 3.17
N ILE A 120 -14.86 -7.92 3.27
CA ILE A 120 -14.93 -6.71 2.43
C ILE A 120 -14.00 -6.90 1.24
N MET A 121 -12.76 -7.27 1.54
CA MET A 121 -11.73 -7.49 0.53
C MET A 121 -10.69 -8.51 0.97
N ARG A 122 -10.00 -9.08 -0.01
CA ARG A 122 -8.84 -9.93 0.17
C ARG A 122 -7.67 -9.38 -0.61
N ILE A 123 -6.53 -9.32 0.05
CA ILE A 123 -5.27 -8.84 -0.50
C ILE A 123 -4.34 -10.03 -0.64
N PHE A 124 -3.86 -10.24 -1.86
CA PHE A 124 -2.88 -11.26 -2.18
C PHE A 124 -1.58 -10.55 -2.49
N VAL A 125 -0.57 -10.77 -1.65
CA VAL A 125 0.77 -10.24 -1.89
C VAL A 125 1.57 -11.32 -2.60
N TYR A 126 2.10 -10.97 -3.78
CA TYR A 126 3.08 -11.74 -4.52
C TYR A 126 4.38 -10.91 -4.59
N ASP A 127 5.53 -11.56 -4.81
CA ASP A 127 6.88 -10.94 -4.75
C ASP A 127 7.03 -9.55 -5.39
N ASN A 128 6.20 -9.22 -6.38
CA ASN A 128 6.26 -7.95 -7.10
C ASN A 128 4.89 -7.34 -7.45
N LYS A 129 3.80 -7.89 -6.90
CA LYS A 129 2.42 -7.47 -7.24
C LYS A 129 1.49 -7.67 -6.06
N ILE A 130 0.64 -6.70 -5.80
CA ILE A 130 -0.45 -6.83 -4.85
C ILE A 130 -1.75 -6.97 -5.66
N LYS A 131 -2.55 -7.99 -5.35
CA LYS A 131 -3.86 -8.18 -5.96
C LYS A 131 -4.94 -7.98 -4.91
N MET A 132 -5.84 -7.04 -5.17
CA MET A 132 -7.02 -6.78 -4.36
C MET A 132 -8.22 -7.47 -5.00
N VAL A 133 -9.02 -8.17 -4.21
CA VAL A 133 -10.30 -8.76 -4.63
C VAL A 133 -11.39 -8.25 -3.71
N LEU A 134 -12.44 -7.67 -4.28
CA LEU A 134 -13.61 -7.17 -3.57
C LEU A 134 -14.69 -8.25 -3.40
N ASN A 135 -15.47 -8.14 -2.33
CA ASN A 135 -16.68 -8.93 -2.14
C ASN A 135 -17.91 -8.27 -2.77
N ASP A 136 -17.82 -7.93 -4.06
CA ASP A 136 -18.96 -7.50 -4.85
C ASP A 136 -19.56 -8.69 -5.64
N SER A 137 -20.70 -8.46 -6.30
CA SER A 137 -21.38 -9.49 -7.10
C SER A 137 -20.50 -10.14 -8.17
N ASN A 138 -19.53 -9.39 -8.70
CA ASN A 138 -18.66 -9.82 -9.79
C ASN A 138 -17.29 -10.34 -9.32
N LYS A 139 -17.00 -10.27 -8.01
CA LYS A 139 -15.67 -10.51 -7.42
C LYS A 139 -14.58 -9.74 -8.15
N THR A 140 -14.80 -8.44 -8.34
CA THR A 140 -13.91 -7.56 -9.08
C THR A 140 -12.51 -7.58 -8.45
N SER A 141 -11.50 -7.72 -9.31
CA SER A 141 -10.11 -7.79 -8.87
C SER A 141 -9.25 -6.73 -9.54
N TYR A 142 -8.40 -6.09 -8.75
CA TYR A 142 -7.48 -5.05 -9.18
C TYR A 142 -6.05 -5.47 -8.89
N GLU A 143 -5.14 -5.20 -9.83
CA GLU A 143 -3.70 -5.26 -9.57
C GLU A 143 -3.26 -3.87 -9.12
N ILE A 144 -2.68 -3.81 -7.93
CA ILE A 144 -2.16 -2.60 -7.30
C ILE A 144 -0.66 -2.76 -7.05
N SER A 145 0.07 -1.65 -7.13
CA SER A 145 1.54 -1.66 -6.99
C SER A 145 1.97 -1.38 -5.56
N ASN A 146 1.16 -0.64 -4.81
CA ASN A 146 1.41 -0.29 -3.41
C ASN A 146 0.08 -0.19 -2.64
N PRO A 147 0.10 -0.21 -1.30
CA PRO A 147 -1.09 -0.06 -0.46
C PRO A 147 -1.88 1.24 -0.70
N VAL A 148 -1.22 2.34 -1.07
CA VAL A 148 -1.88 3.66 -1.31
C VAL A 148 -2.78 3.62 -2.55
N ASP A 149 -2.50 2.75 -3.51
CA ASP A 149 -3.33 2.59 -4.71
C ASP A 149 -4.77 2.13 -4.37
N LEU A 150 -5.04 1.60 -3.17
CA LEU A 150 -6.40 1.32 -2.71
C LEU A 150 -7.30 2.58 -2.73
N MET A 151 -6.73 3.76 -2.54
CA MET A 151 -7.46 5.03 -2.56
C MET A 151 -8.09 5.31 -3.93
N ILE A 152 -7.54 4.77 -5.02
CA ILE A 152 -8.09 4.90 -6.37
C ILE A 152 -9.45 4.20 -6.48
N HIS A 153 -9.64 3.12 -5.72
CA HIS A 153 -10.83 2.29 -5.71
C HIS A 153 -11.68 2.50 -4.44
N ALA A 154 -11.53 3.66 -3.78
CA ALA A 154 -12.21 3.96 -2.52
C ALA A 154 -13.75 3.85 -2.64
N ASN A 155 -14.33 4.33 -3.74
CA ASN A 155 -15.77 4.30 -3.95
C ASN A 155 -16.32 2.87 -4.06
N GLU A 156 -15.60 1.99 -4.76
CA GLU A 156 -15.95 0.59 -4.91
C GLU A 156 -15.86 -0.14 -3.56
N ILE A 157 -14.83 0.16 -2.76
CA ILE A 157 -14.68 -0.39 -1.40
C ILE A 157 -15.84 0.04 -0.51
N VAL A 158 -16.21 1.33 -0.52
CA VAL A 158 -17.35 1.85 0.25
C VAL A 158 -18.65 1.17 -0.17
N THR A 159 -18.87 1.03 -1.48
CA THR A 159 -20.08 0.38 -2.02
C THR A 159 -20.20 -1.06 -1.52
N VAL A 160 -19.10 -1.83 -1.52
CA VAL A 160 -19.08 -3.20 -0.97
C VAL A 160 -19.48 -3.19 0.49
N VAL A 161 -18.92 -2.29 1.30
CA VAL A 161 -19.25 -2.21 2.72
C VAL A 161 -20.73 -1.87 2.94
N GLU A 162 -21.28 -0.92 2.19
CA GLU A 162 -22.71 -0.58 2.28
C GLU A 162 -23.61 -1.79 2.03
N THR A 163 -23.26 -2.66 1.08
CA THR A 163 -24.02 -3.91 0.85
C THR A 163 -23.95 -4.92 2.00
N LEU A 164 -22.94 -4.82 2.88
CA LEU A 164 -22.72 -5.74 4.01
C LEU A 164 -23.28 -5.22 5.35
N ILE A 165 -23.65 -3.94 5.41
CA ILE A 165 -24.27 -3.31 6.58
C ILE A 165 -25.75 -3.70 6.70
N HIS A 166 -26.42 -3.93 5.57
CA HIS A 166 -27.82 -4.35 5.49
C HIS A 166 -28.01 -5.85 5.75
#